data_AF-A0A4R3GWN6-F1
#
_entry.id   AF-A0A4R3GWN6-F1
#
_cell.length_a   1.000
_cell.length_b   1.000
_cell.length_c   1.000
_cell.angle_alpha   90.00
_cell.angle_beta   90.00
_cell.angle_gamma   90.00
#
_symmetry.space_group_name_H-M   'P 1'
#
loop_
_entity.id
_entity.type
_entity.pdbx_description
1 polymer ?
#
loop_
_entity_poly.entity_id
_entity_poly.type
_entity_poly.pdbx_seq_one_letter_code
_entity_poly.pdbx_strand_id
1 'polypeptide(L)'
;MNRLRVAWPSYSELFIGAPLWGVLMLISAMVGLYLRNGMETSHVLDLALLYFGGGLLSWPFNLLAGRYLALGHELEARFAAFFLALTTGTVLMTAFLFAMDYRIFYSRWHAPFGSVIWMFQFVFTGASAIYQFLVIGLGLFLPVGLVCLLVISLALAKRMR
;
A
#
# COMPACT_ATOMS: atom_id res chain seq x y z
N MET A 1 -27.01 4.97 15.44
CA MET A 1 -26.29 3.79 14.88
C MET A 1 -24.82 4.11 14.74
N ASN A 2 -23.92 3.25 15.23
CA ASN A 2 -22.48 3.46 15.13
C ASN A 2 -22.03 3.25 13.66
N ARG A 3 -21.60 4.31 12.96
CA ARG A 3 -21.20 4.27 11.53
C ARG A 3 -20.12 3.20 11.27
N LEU A 4 -19.24 2.95 12.24
CA LEU A 4 -18.21 1.91 12.15
C LEU A 4 -18.79 0.50 12.03
N ARG A 5 -19.91 0.21 12.71
CA ARG A 5 -20.56 -1.12 12.65
C ARG A 5 -21.18 -1.38 11.27
N VAL A 6 -21.66 -0.31 10.62
CA VAL A 6 -22.23 -0.39 9.26
C VAL A 6 -21.13 -0.46 8.20
N ALA A 7 -19.99 0.20 8.44
CA ALA A 7 -18.85 0.17 7.53
C ALA A 7 -18.04 -1.15 7.57
N TRP A 8 -18.28 -2.03 8.56
CA TRP A 8 -17.45 -3.21 8.75
C TRP A 8 -17.54 -4.18 7.54
N PRO A 9 -16.41 -4.53 6.91
CA PRO A 9 -16.38 -5.46 5.81
C PRO A 9 -16.67 -6.90 6.23
N SER A 10 -17.24 -7.68 5.32
CA SER A 10 -17.41 -9.12 5.55
C SER A 10 -16.05 -9.82 5.58
N TYR A 11 -15.94 -10.93 6.32
CA TYR A 11 -14.70 -11.70 6.39
C TYR A 11 -14.22 -12.17 5.01
N SER A 12 -15.13 -12.58 4.14
CA SER A 12 -14.78 -12.98 2.77
C SER A 12 -14.15 -11.84 1.97
N GLU A 13 -14.66 -10.61 2.08
CA GLU A 13 -14.07 -9.45 1.40
C GLU A 13 -12.68 -9.11 1.93
N LEU A 14 -12.44 -9.31 3.24
CA LEU A 14 -11.12 -9.12 3.84
C LEU A 14 -10.14 -10.20 3.38
N PHE A 15 -10.46 -11.47 3.56
CA PHE A 15 -9.53 -12.58 3.32
C PHE A 15 -9.31 -12.90 1.85
N ILE A 16 -10.29 -12.66 0.96
CA ILE A 16 -10.14 -12.88 -0.48
C ILE A 16 -9.61 -11.60 -1.14
N GLY A 17 -10.11 -10.43 -0.75
CA GLY A 17 -9.70 -9.16 -1.36
C GLY A 17 -8.23 -8.83 -1.08
N ALA A 18 -7.72 -9.15 0.10
CA ALA A 18 -6.33 -8.89 0.46
C ALA A 18 -5.31 -9.59 -0.48
N PRO A 19 -5.33 -10.93 -0.66
CA PRO A 19 -4.39 -11.59 -1.54
C PRO A 19 -4.59 -11.19 -3.01
N LEU A 20 -5.83 -10.95 -3.46
CA LEU A 20 -6.07 -10.46 -4.81
C LEU A 20 -5.45 -9.08 -5.04
N TRP A 21 -5.62 -8.15 -4.10
CA TRP A 21 -5.01 -6.82 -4.20
C TRP A 21 -3.49 -6.90 -4.15
N GLY A 22 -2.94 -7.74 -3.27
CA GLY A 22 -1.50 -8.03 -3.23
C GLY A 22 -0.96 -8.55 -4.57
N VAL A 23 -1.62 -9.53 -5.19
CA VAL A 23 -1.23 -10.07 -6.49
C VAL A 23 -1.29 -9.00 -7.58
N LEU A 24 -2.31 -8.14 -7.60
CA LEU A 24 -2.40 -7.04 -8.56
C LEU A 24 -1.24 -6.04 -8.40
N MET A 25 -0.85 -5.70 -7.17
CA MET A 25 0.29 -4.81 -6.92
C MET A 25 1.62 -5.46 -7.29
N LEU A 26 1.79 -6.76 -7.04
CA LEU A 26 2.94 -7.53 -7.53
C LEU A 26 3.01 -7.47 -9.05
N ILE A 27 1.93 -7.82 -9.76
CA ILE A 27 1.89 -7.79 -11.22
C ILE A 27 2.22 -6.40 -11.74
N SER A 28 1.65 -5.35 -11.12
CA SER A 28 1.99 -3.98 -11.48
C SER A 28 3.48 -3.70 -11.35
N ALA A 29 4.07 -4.07 -10.21
CA ALA A 29 5.49 -3.84 -9.97
C ALA A 29 6.39 -4.58 -10.96
N MET A 30 6.06 -5.84 -11.29
CA MET A 30 6.82 -6.63 -12.25
C MET A 30 6.71 -6.07 -13.67
N VAL A 31 5.52 -5.64 -14.08
CA VAL A 31 5.33 -4.98 -15.38
C VAL A 31 6.07 -3.65 -15.41
N GLY A 32 5.93 -2.81 -14.38
CA GLY A 32 6.63 -1.53 -14.29
C GLY A 32 8.16 -1.69 -14.29
N LEU A 33 8.67 -2.71 -13.60
CA LEU A 33 10.09 -3.03 -13.57
C LEU A 33 10.57 -3.49 -14.95
N TYR A 34 9.87 -4.42 -15.59
CA TYR A 34 10.17 -4.88 -16.93
C TYR A 34 10.18 -3.73 -17.95
N LEU A 35 9.19 -2.83 -17.91
CA LEU A 35 9.14 -1.68 -18.81
C LEU A 35 10.27 -0.67 -18.57
N ARG A 36 10.76 -0.57 -17.33
CA ARG A 36 11.80 0.40 -16.96
C ARG A 36 13.21 -0.08 -17.26
N ASN A 37 13.51 -1.35 -17.01
CA ASN A 37 14.87 -1.89 -17.12
C ASN A 37 14.94 -3.35 -17.59
N GLY A 38 13.88 -3.91 -18.14
CA GLY A 38 13.88 -5.28 -18.65
C GLY A 38 14.02 -6.36 -17.57
N MET A 39 13.76 -6.05 -16.29
CA MET A 39 13.98 -6.93 -15.13
C MET A 39 15.47 -7.19 -14.80
N GLU A 40 16.37 -6.34 -15.30
CA GLU A 40 17.81 -6.46 -15.02
C GLU A 40 18.15 -5.95 -13.60
N THR A 41 17.82 -6.74 -12.59
CA THR A 41 18.19 -6.49 -11.19
C THR A 41 18.29 -7.79 -10.40
N SER A 42 19.17 -7.84 -9.40
CA SER A 42 19.26 -8.95 -8.45
C SER A 42 18.10 -8.98 -7.43
N HIS A 43 17.32 -7.91 -7.32
CA HIS A 43 16.30 -7.71 -6.28
C HIS A 43 14.87 -7.93 -6.77
N VAL A 44 14.67 -8.68 -7.86
CA VAL A 44 13.33 -8.93 -8.42
C VAL A 44 12.39 -9.53 -7.37
N LEU A 45 12.85 -10.55 -6.65
CA LEU A 45 12.03 -11.22 -5.64
C LEU A 45 11.69 -10.29 -4.47
N ASP A 46 12.65 -9.50 -4.00
CA ASP A 46 12.45 -8.55 -2.91
C ASP A 46 11.39 -7.51 -3.28
N LEU A 47 11.46 -6.97 -4.50
CA LEU A 47 10.46 -6.05 -5.03
C LEU A 47 9.09 -6.72 -5.19
N ALA A 48 9.03 -7.95 -5.68
CA ALA A 48 7.78 -8.69 -5.81
C ALA A 48 7.10 -8.87 -4.45
N LEU A 49 7.85 -9.29 -3.43
CA LEU A 49 7.35 -9.47 -2.07
C LEU A 49 6.96 -8.15 -1.42
N LEU A 50 7.72 -7.08 -1.64
CA LEU A 50 7.44 -5.75 -1.11
C LEU A 50 6.09 -5.22 -1.60
N TYR A 51 5.86 -5.24 -2.91
CA TYR A 51 4.61 -4.74 -3.50
C TYR A 51 3.42 -5.66 -3.22
N PHE A 52 3.64 -6.98 -3.22
CA PHE A 52 2.64 -7.94 -2.78
C PHE A 52 2.21 -7.67 -1.33
N GLY A 53 3.17 -7.56 -0.42
CA GLY A 53 2.94 -7.29 0.99
C GLY A 53 2.26 -5.94 1.21
N GLY A 54 2.68 -4.92 0.47
CA GLY A 54 2.06 -3.59 0.49
C GLY A 54 0.58 -3.61 0.12
N GLY A 55 0.22 -4.32 -0.95
CA GLY A 55 -1.18 -4.56 -1.32
C GLY A 55 -1.92 -5.40 -0.29
N LEU A 56 -1.40 -6.58 0.05
CA LEU A 56 -2.00 -7.53 0.98
C LEU A 56 -2.35 -6.89 2.33
N LEU A 57 -1.38 -6.22 2.94
CA LEU A 57 -1.50 -5.69 4.31
C LEU A 57 -2.27 -4.37 4.36
N SER A 58 -2.30 -3.59 3.27
CA SER A 58 -3.10 -2.35 3.24
C SER A 58 -4.60 -2.61 3.09
N TRP A 59 -4.99 -3.73 2.46
CA TRP A 59 -6.37 -4.00 2.09
C TRP A 59 -7.41 -3.85 3.22
N PRO A 60 -7.21 -4.42 4.43
CA PRO A 60 -8.20 -4.28 5.51
C PRO A 60 -8.44 -2.83 5.92
N PHE A 61 -7.36 -2.04 5.98
CA PHE A 61 -7.41 -0.62 6.34
C PHE A 61 -8.08 0.20 5.24
N ASN A 62 -7.73 -0.07 3.98
CA ASN A 62 -8.28 0.62 2.82
C ASN A 62 -9.78 0.39 2.70
N LEU A 63 -10.23 -0.85 2.88
CA LEU A 63 -11.63 -1.22 2.76
C LEU A 63 -12.47 -0.60 3.88
N LEU A 64 -11.96 -0.61 5.12
CA LEU A 64 -12.63 0.01 6.26
C LEU A 64 -12.71 1.54 6.11
N ALA A 65 -11.58 2.18 5.77
CA ALA A 65 -11.51 3.63 5.57
C ALA A 65 -12.39 4.09 4.41
N GLY A 66 -12.28 3.42 3.26
CA GLY A 66 -13.09 3.71 2.07
C GLY A 66 -14.58 3.58 2.34
N ARG A 67 -15.02 2.49 3.01
CA ARG A 67 -16.42 2.32 3.41
C ARG A 67 -16.88 3.40 4.36
N TYR A 68 -16.11 3.68 5.41
CA TYR A 68 -16.45 4.69 6.40
C TYR A 68 -16.67 6.07 5.76
N LEU A 69 -15.79 6.47 4.85
CA LEU A 69 -15.88 7.74 4.11
C LEU A 69 -17.01 7.75 3.07
N ALA A 70 -17.35 6.59 2.50
CA ALA A 70 -18.39 6.43 1.48
C ALA A 70 -19.84 6.41 2.03
N LEU A 71 -20.02 6.16 3.34
CA LEU A 71 -21.35 5.97 3.94
C LEU A 71 -22.27 7.19 3.79
N GLY A 72 -23.41 6.99 3.13
CA GLY A 72 -24.46 8.00 2.96
C GLY A 72 -24.22 8.99 1.81
N HIS A 73 -23.19 8.76 1.00
CA HIS A 73 -22.85 9.61 -0.14
C HIS A 73 -23.32 9.02 -1.48
N GLU A 74 -23.28 9.83 -2.55
CA GLU A 74 -23.55 9.43 -3.93
C GLU A 74 -22.38 8.64 -4.54
N LEU A 75 -22.58 8.02 -5.71
CA LEU A 75 -21.63 7.08 -6.30
C LEU A 75 -20.25 7.71 -6.56
N GLU A 76 -20.22 8.96 -6.99
CA GLU A 76 -19.02 9.75 -7.31
C GLU A 76 -18.17 9.96 -6.06
N ALA A 77 -18.81 10.36 -4.95
CA ALA A 77 -18.14 10.55 -3.67
C ALA A 77 -17.69 9.21 -3.06
N ARG A 78 -18.45 8.12 -3.24
CA ARG A 78 -18.02 6.77 -2.84
C ARG A 78 -16.78 6.32 -3.62
N PHE A 79 -16.77 6.56 -4.93
CA PHE A 79 -15.61 6.27 -5.78
C PHE A 79 -14.38 7.05 -5.30
N ALA A 80 -14.50 8.35 -5.06
CA ALA A 80 -13.41 9.18 -4.55
C ALA A 80 -12.90 8.68 -3.19
N ALA A 81 -13.80 8.27 -2.29
CA ALA A 81 -13.45 7.71 -0.99
C ALA A 81 -12.61 6.42 -1.12
N PHE A 82 -13.03 5.47 -1.96
CA PHE A 82 -12.27 4.25 -2.19
C PHE A 82 -10.96 4.49 -2.92
N PHE A 83 -10.97 5.36 -3.94
CA PHE A 83 -9.77 5.73 -4.69
C PHE A 83 -8.72 6.35 -3.76
N LEU A 84 -9.13 7.30 -2.92
CA LEU A 84 -8.25 7.92 -1.93
C LEU A 84 -7.71 6.87 -0.96
N ALA A 85 -8.59 6.09 -0.33
CA ALA A 85 -8.18 5.10 0.68
C ALA A 85 -7.23 4.05 0.11
N LEU A 86 -7.53 3.48 -1.07
CA LEU A 86 -6.68 2.50 -1.74
C LEU A 86 -5.33 3.11 -2.13
N THR A 87 -5.33 4.30 -2.73
CA THR A 87 -4.09 4.99 -3.13
C THR A 87 -3.20 5.24 -1.92
N THR A 88 -3.71 5.96 -0.93
CA THR A 88 -2.89 6.40 0.21
C THR A 88 -2.47 5.21 1.05
N GLY A 89 -3.37 4.30 1.37
CA GLY A 89 -3.05 3.20 2.27
C GLY A 89 -2.13 2.16 1.63
N THR A 90 -2.26 1.88 0.34
CA THR A 90 -1.29 1.01 -0.36
C THR A 90 0.07 1.67 -0.48
N VAL A 91 0.16 2.93 -0.88
CA VAL A 91 1.45 3.66 -0.94
C VAL A 91 2.11 3.72 0.43
N LEU A 92 1.37 4.10 1.49
CA LEU A 92 1.92 4.21 2.84
C LEU A 92 2.35 2.86 3.39
N MET A 93 1.59 1.79 3.16
CA MET A 93 1.97 0.44 3.61
C MET A 93 3.23 -0.05 2.89
N THR A 94 3.31 0.10 1.57
CA THR A 94 4.52 -0.29 0.82
C THR A 94 5.73 0.53 1.24
N ALA A 95 5.57 1.85 1.42
CA ALA A 95 6.64 2.72 1.91
C ALA A 95 7.10 2.34 3.33
N PHE A 96 6.16 1.98 4.20
CA PHE A 96 6.45 1.50 5.55
C PHE A 96 7.26 0.20 5.52
N LEU A 97 6.82 -0.79 4.74
CA LEU A 97 7.54 -2.06 4.59
C LEU A 97 8.95 -1.83 4.04
N PHE A 98 9.09 -0.98 3.01
CA PHE A 98 10.38 -0.60 2.46
C PHE A 98 11.27 0.05 3.53
N ALA A 99 10.72 0.99 4.33
CA ALA A 99 11.46 1.64 5.39
C ALA A 99 11.89 0.68 6.50
N MET A 100 11.09 -0.35 6.80
CA MET A 100 11.46 -1.37 7.78
C MET A 100 12.60 -2.25 7.28
N ASP A 101 12.55 -2.69 6.03
CA ASP A 101 13.63 -3.45 5.39
C ASP A 101 14.92 -2.62 5.32
N TYR A 102 14.82 -1.37 4.84
CA TYR A 102 15.90 -0.41 4.79
C TYR A 102 16.54 -0.21 6.17
N ARG A 103 15.72 -0.01 7.21
CA ARG A 103 16.20 0.12 8.59
C ARG A 103 16.94 -1.12 9.06
N ILE A 104 16.46 -2.32 8.78
CA ILE A 104 17.13 -3.57 9.18
C ILE A 104 18.56 -3.59 8.62
N PHE A 105 18.73 -3.25 7.35
CA PHE A 105 20.05 -3.15 6.73
C PHE A 105 20.98 -2.14 7.42
N TYR A 106 20.48 -0.96 7.81
CA TYR A 106 21.26 0.09 8.46
C TYR A 106 21.44 -0.10 9.98
N SER A 107 20.66 -0.97 10.60
CA SER A 107 20.65 -1.14 12.07
C SER A 107 22.00 -1.55 12.67
N ARG A 108 22.89 -2.17 11.90
CA ARG A 108 24.26 -2.54 12.33
C ARG A 108 25.17 -1.33 12.60
N TRP A 109 24.82 -0.14 12.11
CA TRP A 109 25.53 1.11 12.38
C TRP A 109 24.77 2.03 13.35
N HIS A 110 23.65 1.55 13.89
CA HIS A 110 22.86 2.31 14.84
C HIS A 110 23.34 2.09 16.28
N ALA A 111 23.11 3.09 17.12
CA ALA A 111 23.34 3.02 18.55
C ALA A 111 22.44 1.93 19.19
N PRO A 112 22.74 1.48 20.41
CA PRO A 112 21.90 0.51 21.12
C PRO A 112 20.44 0.97 21.21
N PHE A 113 19.53 0.00 21.08
CA PHE A 113 18.10 0.21 21.16
C PHE A 113 17.71 0.92 22.46
N GLY A 114 16.78 1.89 22.35
CA GLY A 114 16.28 2.66 23.49
C GLY A 114 17.13 3.86 23.89
N SER A 115 18.31 4.05 23.29
CA SER A 115 19.07 5.29 23.45
C SER A 115 18.42 6.46 22.68
N VAL A 116 18.64 7.70 23.12
CA VAL A 116 18.17 8.90 22.42
C VAL A 116 18.73 8.98 21.00
N ILE A 117 19.99 8.60 20.80
CA ILE A 117 20.63 8.55 19.47
C ILE A 117 19.91 7.54 18.57
N TRP A 118 19.58 6.36 19.09
CA TRP A 118 18.84 5.35 18.34
C TRP A 118 17.45 5.86 17.92
N MET A 119 16.76 6.63 18.76
CA MET A 119 15.48 7.26 18.40
C MET A 119 15.62 8.19 17.20
N PHE A 120 16.64 9.06 17.20
CA PHE A 120 16.91 9.93 16.06
C PHE A 120 17.24 9.13 14.80
N GLN A 121 18.10 8.10 14.91
CA GLN A 121 18.44 7.22 13.79
C GLN A 121 17.20 6.49 13.25
N PHE A 122 16.32 6.00 14.13
CA PHE A 122 15.07 5.36 13.72
C PHE A 122 14.20 6.29 12.88
N VAL A 123 13.98 7.52 13.36
CA VAL A 123 13.12 8.50 12.68
C VAL A 123 13.74 8.96 11.36
N PHE A 124 15.00 9.38 11.36
CA PHE A 124 15.62 9.96 10.16
C PHE A 124 15.90 8.90 9.09
N THR A 125 16.39 7.71 9.45
CA THR A 125 16.57 6.61 8.47
C THR A 125 15.23 6.17 7.89
N GLY A 126 14.19 6.06 8.72
CA GLY A 126 12.85 5.72 8.26
C GLY A 126 12.27 6.78 7.32
N ALA A 127 12.36 8.06 7.70
CA ALA A 127 11.88 9.17 6.87
C ALA A 127 12.63 9.26 5.53
N SER A 128 13.96 9.10 5.53
CA SER A 128 14.76 9.07 4.32
C SER A 128 14.38 7.90 3.41
N ALA A 129 14.13 6.71 3.97
CA ALA A 129 13.70 5.54 3.20
C ALA A 129 12.31 5.76 2.57
N ILE A 130 11.36 6.33 3.32
CA ILE A 130 10.03 6.68 2.78
C ILE A 130 10.18 7.67 1.62
N TYR A 131 10.99 8.72 1.79
CA TYR A 131 11.23 9.69 0.71
C TYR A 131 11.84 9.03 -0.54
N GLN A 132 12.85 8.18 -0.37
CA GLN A 132 13.47 7.44 -1.48
C GLN A 132 12.44 6.56 -2.21
N PHE A 133 11.59 5.84 -1.47
CA PHE A 133 10.50 5.06 -2.04
C PHE A 133 9.51 5.94 -2.81
N LEU A 134 9.12 7.09 -2.27
CA LEU A 134 8.18 7.98 -2.95
C LEU A 134 8.75 8.49 -4.28
N VAL A 135 10.04 8.81 -4.33
CA VAL A 135 10.67 9.32 -5.57
C VAL A 135 10.89 8.21 -6.60
N ILE A 136 11.36 7.03 -6.18
CA ILE A 136 11.86 6.00 -7.11
C ILE A 136 10.89 4.83 -7.26
N GLY A 137 10.19 4.48 -6.18
CA GLY A 137 9.29 3.33 -6.09
C GLY A 137 7.92 3.58 -6.71
N LEU A 138 7.33 4.77 -6.54
CA LEU A 138 5.97 5.05 -7.02
C LEU A 138 5.75 4.71 -8.50
N GLY A 139 6.78 4.89 -9.33
CA GLY A 139 6.72 4.57 -10.76
C GLY A 139 6.37 3.10 -11.04
N LEU A 140 6.70 2.16 -10.15
CA LEU A 140 6.40 0.73 -10.32
C LEU A 140 4.92 0.39 -10.11
N PHE A 141 4.12 1.30 -9.55
CA PHE A 141 2.66 1.16 -9.57
C PHE A 141 2.04 1.51 -10.93
N LEU A 142 2.82 2.06 -11.87
CA LEU A 142 2.30 2.52 -13.16
C LEU A 142 2.78 1.62 -14.32
N PRO A 143 1.96 1.46 -15.37
CA PRO A 143 0.58 1.95 -15.50
C PRO A 143 -0.48 1.04 -14.87
N VAL A 144 -0.15 -0.24 -14.63
CA VAL A 144 -1.12 -1.30 -14.30
C VAL A 144 -1.84 -1.02 -12.98
N GLY A 145 -1.11 -0.62 -11.93
CA GLY A 145 -1.68 -0.32 -10.63
C GLY A 145 -2.71 0.81 -10.68
N LEU A 146 -2.53 1.82 -11.54
CA LEU A 146 -3.53 2.88 -11.75
C LEU A 146 -4.82 2.33 -12.36
N VAL A 147 -4.72 1.45 -13.36
CA VAL A 147 -5.89 0.80 -13.96
C VAL A 147 -6.63 -0.05 -12.93
N CYS A 148 -5.89 -0.88 -12.18
CA CYS A 148 -6.45 -1.69 -11.09
C CYS A 148 -7.14 -0.82 -10.04
N LEU A 149 -6.51 0.27 -9.63
CA LEU A 149 -7.03 1.23 -8.66
C LEU A 149 -8.36 1.83 -9.11
N LEU A 150 -8.45 2.30 -10.36
CA LEU A 150 -9.69 2.85 -10.93
C LEU A 150 -10.82 1.81 -10.96
N VAL A 151 -10.52 0.61 -11.48
CA VAL A 151 -11.50 -0.47 -11.63
C VAL A 151 -12.02 -0.94 -10.27
N ILE A 152 -11.13 -1.20 -9.32
CA ILE A 152 -11.51 -1.70 -7.99
C ILE A 152 -12.24 -0.63 -7.19
N SER A 153 -11.81 0.63 -7.25
CA SER A 153 -12.50 1.73 -6.56
C SER A 153 -13.94 1.88 -7.05
N LEU A 154 -14.16 1.79 -8.37
CA LEU A 154 -15.51 1.85 -8.94
C LEU A 154 -16.35 0.62 -8.58
N ALA A 155 -15.75 -0.58 -8.58
CA ALA A 155 -16.43 -1.81 -8.21
C ALA A 155 -16.90 -1.77 -6.74
N LEU A 156 -16.06 -1.30 -5.83
CA LEU A 156 -16.39 -1.15 -4.41
C LEU A 156 -17.47 -0.07 -4.19
N ALA A 157 -17.36 1.07 -4.88
CA ALA A 157 -18.35 2.14 -4.80
C ALA A 157 -19.76 1.67 -5.23
N LYS A 158 -19.84 0.86 -6.29
CA LYS A 158 -21.10 0.28 -6.78
C LYS A 158 -21.68 -0.78 -5.83
N ARG A 159 -20.85 -1.55 -5.12
CA ARG A 159 -21.26 -2.61 -4.19
C ARG A 159 -21.86 -2.09 -2.88
N MET A 160 -21.59 -0.84 -2.50
CA MET A 160 -22.16 -0.21 -1.31
C MET A 160 -23.60 0.30 -1.49
N ARG A 161 -24.27 -0.04 -2.59
CA ARG A 161 -25.66 0.36 -2.84
C ARG A 161 -26.61 -0.37 -1.90
#